data_AF-A0A1G6H0J1-F1
#
_entry.id   AF-A0A1G6H0J1-F1
#
_cell.length_a   1.000
_cell.length_b   1.000
_cell.length_c   1.000
_cell.angle_alpha   90.00
_cell.angle_beta   90.00
_cell.angle_gamma   90.00
#
_symmetry.space_group_name_H-M   'P 1'
#
loop_
_entity.id
_entity.type
_entity.pdbx_description
1 polymer ?
#
loop_
_entity_poly.entity_id
_entity_poly.type
_entity_poly.pdbx_seq_one_letter_code
_entity_poly.pdbx_strand_id
1 'polypeptide(L)'
;MQPFFNMDQLPKGAKQHGFTLIEVMLVIVIMAVMASLIVMNVQGVDQRKVMQARELLVLNLKKIRLESADQGRILGLLIQPATDIAPAKYEVVEYRLQANPDNSIQNQSNQSQFNQSQPYAQRDQYRWQLAADFDSQTLPEQSSLQIQSLDHQLNLDVLKQNDALPQIIWLGNGEALPVRIQLYLQQQQVGDAIVLNRLGAVSDEQDL
;
A
#
# COMPACT_ATOMS: atom_id res chain seq x y z
N MET A 1 -25.57 -81.71 33.51
CA MET A 1 -26.32 -80.47 33.23
C MET A 1 -25.32 -79.40 32.82
N GLN A 2 -25.31 -79.00 31.54
CA GLN A 2 -24.55 -77.86 31.03
C GLN A 2 -25.55 -76.94 30.33
N PRO A 3 -25.53 -75.60 30.55
CA PRO A 3 -26.28 -74.67 29.73
C PRO A 3 -25.48 -74.22 28.51
N PHE A 4 -26.17 -74.13 27.38
CA PHE A 4 -25.70 -73.60 26.10
C PHE A 4 -25.52 -72.07 26.18
N PHE A 5 -24.33 -71.57 25.84
CA PHE A 5 -24.09 -70.15 25.60
C PHE A 5 -24.32 -69.88 24.11
N ASN A 6 -25.34 -69.08 23.79
CA ASN A 6 -25.66 -68.66 22.43
C ASN A 6 -24.83 -67.39 22.10
N MET A 7 -23.98 -67.47 21.07
CA MET A 7 -23.16 -66.35 20.58
C MET A 7 -23.39 -66.15 19.08
N ASP A 8 -24.64 -65.92 18.68
CA ASP A 8 -24.93 -65.37 17.35
C ASP A 8 -25.12 -63.87 17.47
N GLN A 9 -24.03 -63.12 17.27
CA GLN A 9 -24.00 -61.85 16.53
C GLN A 9 -22.57 -61.26 16.52
N LEU A 10 -21.75 -61.75 15.59
CA LEU A 10 -20.56 -61.03 15.15
C LEU A 10 -20.94 -60.01 14.06
N PRO A 11 -20.46 -58.76 14.12
CA PRO A 11 -20.80 -57.72 13.16
C PRO A 11 -20.31 -58.10 11.75
N LYS A 12 -21.19 -57.95 10.75
CA LYS A 12 -20.87 -58.14 9.34
C LYS A 12 -19.69 -57.24 8.97
N GLY A 13 -18.54 -57.83 8.64
CA GLY A 13 -17.35 -57.12 8.20
C GLY A 13 -17.67 -56.21 7.02
N ALA A 14 -17.34 -54.93 7.15
CA ALA A 14 -17.40 -53.98 6.05
C ALA A 14 -16.42 -54.45 4.96
N LYS A 15 -16.94 -54.68 3.75
CA LYS A 15 -16.12 -55.06 2.60
C LYS A 15 -15.21 -53.90 2.24
N GLN A 16 -13.93 -54.02 2.56
CA GLN A 16 -12.90 -53.11 2.06
C GLN A 16 -12.69 -53.40 0.57
N HIS A 17 -13.12 -52.47 -0.29
CA HIS A 17 -12.78 -52.48 -1.71
C HIS A 17 -11.39 -51.85 -1.86
N GLY A 18 -10.42 -52.62 -2.35
CA GLY A 18 -9.09 -52.12 -2.69
C GLY A 18 -9.12 -51.34 -3.99
N PHE A 19 -8.36 -50.25 -4.04
CA PHE A 19 -8.16 -49.47 -5.27
C PHE A 19 -7.34 -50.29 -6.29
N THR A 20 -7.73 -50.19 -7.56
CA THR A 20 -6.97 -50.82 -8.64
C THR A 20 -5.73 -50.00 -8.99
N LEU A 21 -4.65 -50.66 -9.42
CA LEU A 21 -3.41 -49.98 -9.79
C LEU A 21 -3.63 -48.96 -10.94
N ILE A 22 -4.54 -49.27 -11.87
CA ILE A 22 -4.87 -48.39 -12.99
C ILE A 22 -5.61 -47.11 -12.54
N GLU A 23 -6.45 -47.20 -11.52
CA GLU A 23 -7.16 -46.04 -10.97
C GLU A 23 -6.19 -45.09 -10.29
N VAL A 24 -5.24 -45.63 -9.52
CA VAL A 24 -4.17 -44.82 -8.90
C VAL A 24 -3.29 -44.19 -9.98
N MET A 25 -2.92 -44.93 -11.04
CA MET A 25 -2.15 -44.40 -12.16
C MET A 25 -2.87 -43.25 -12.85
N LEU A 26 -4.17 -43.40 -13.12
CA LEU A 26 -4.96 -42.37 -13.77
C LEU A 26 -5.07 -41.12 -12.89
N VAL A 27 -5.29 -41.28 -11.58
CA VAL A 27 -5.37 -40.17 -10.62
C VAL A 27 -4.08 -39.36 -10.59
N ILE A 28 -2.91 -40.00 -10.51
CA ILE A 28 -1.65 -39.27 -10.50
C ILE A 28 -1.38 -38.57 -11.85
N VAL A 29 -1.79 -39.16 -12.97
CA VAL A 29 -1.64 -38.56 -14.30
C VAL A 29 -2.53 -37.32 -14.44
N ILE A 30 -3.81 -37.40 -14.07
CA ILE A 30 -4.70 -36.23 -14.14
C ILE A 30 -4.25 -35.13 -13.18
N MET A 31 -3.76 -35.49 -11.98
CA MET A 31 -3.23 -34.51 -11.03
C MET A 31 -1.97 -33.84 -11.58
N ALA A 32 -1.07 -34.58 -12.23
CA ALA A 32 0.12 -34.04 -12.86
C ALA A 32 -0.22 -33.08 -14.02
N VAL A 33 -1.18 -33.43 -14.88
CA VAL A 33 -1.64 -32.57 -15.98
C VAL A 33 -2.34 -31.32 -15.44
N MET A 34 -3.24 -31.47 -14.46
CA MET A 34 -3.95 -30.35 -13.84
C MET A 34 -2.96 -29.40 -13.14
N ALA A 35 -2.01 -29.93 -12.37
CA ALA A 35 -0.97 -29.13 -11.71
C ALA A 35 -0.13 -28.35 -12.74
N SER A 36 0.22 -28.98 -13.87
CA SER A 36 1.00 -28.34 -14.94
C SER A 36 0.25 -27.15 -15.57
N LEU A 37 -1.06 -27.28 -15.79
CA LEU A 37 -1.90 -26.22 -16.39
C LEU A 37 -2.12 -25.03 -15.45
N ILE A 38 -2.22 -25.28 -14.15
CA ILE A 38 -2.41 -24.22 -13.14
C ILE A 38 -1.17 -23.33 -13.06
N VAL A 39 0.03 -23.91 -12.98
CA VAL A 39 1.30 -23.16 -12.85
C VAL A 39 1.52 -22.19 -14.02
N MET A 40 1.15 -22.59 -15.23
CA MET A 40 1.41 -21.80 -16.44
C MET A 40 0.45 -20.60 -16.61
N ASN A 41 -0.72 -20.61 -15.96
CA ASN A 41 -1.71 -19.54 -16.09
C ASN A 41 -1.57 -18.41 -15.05
N VAL A 42 -0.90 -18.65 -13.91
CA VAL A 42 -0.81 -17.65 -12.82
C VAL A 42 0.12 -16.49 -13.18
N GLN A 43 1.24 -16.75 -13.87
CA GLN A 43 2.28 -15.75 -14.14
C GLN A 43 1.75 -14.52 -14.91
N GLY A 44 0.84 -14.71 -15.87
CA GLY A 44 0.25 -13.60 -16.62
C GLY A 44 -0.88 -12.85 -15.87
N VAL A 45 -1.45 -13.44 -14.82
CA VAL A 45 -2.50 -12.77 -14.02
C VAL A 45 -1.88 -11.70 -13.11
N ASP A 46 -0.73 -11.99 -12.51
CA ASP A 46 -0.10 -11.06 -11.57
C ASP A 46 0.49 -9.83 -12.26
N GLN A 47 1.11 -10.00 -13.43
CA GLN A 47 1.56 -8.85 -14.23
C GLN A 47 0.38 -7.93 -14.62
N ARG A 48 -0.79 -8.50 -14.97
CA ARG A 48 -1.99 -7.71 -15.27
C ARG A 48 -2.49 -6.93 -14.07
N LYS A 49 -2.45 -7.50 -12.86
CA LYS A 49 -2.80 -6.78 -11.63
C LYS A 49 -1.85 -5.62 -11.37
N VAL A 50 -0.55 -5.80 -11.60
CA VAL A 50 0.44 -4.71 -11.43
C VAL A 50 0.23 -3.60 -12.46
N MET A 51 -0.09 -3.95 -13.71
CA MET A 51 -0.48 -2.97 -14.73
C MET A 51 -1.77 -2.21 -14.33
N GLN A 52 -2.77 -2.90 -13.79
CA GLN A 52 -3.98 -2.23 -13.28
C GLN A 52 -3.67 -1.28 -12.12
N ALA A 53 -2.81 -1.70 -11.20
CA ALA A 53 -2.36 -0.86 -10.09
C ALA A 53 -1.56 0.37 -10.58
N ARG A 54 -0.77 0.22 -11.65
CA ARG A 54 -0.09 1.33 -12.35
C ARG A 54 -1.08 2.35 -12.90
N GLU A 55 -2.10 1.90 -13.63
CA GLU A 55 -3.12 2.80 -14.18
C GLU A 55 -3.90 3.52 -13.08
N LEU A 56 -4.26 2.80 -12.02
CA LEU A 56 -4.90 3.41 -10.84
C LEU A 56 -3.98 4.44 -10.17
N LEU A 57 -2.69 4.15 -10.05
CA LEU A 57 -1.70 5.10 -9.55
C LEU A 57 -1.69 6.37 -10.41
N VAL A 58 -1.61 6.27 -11.75
CA VAL A 58 -1.64 7.43 -12.66
C VAL A 58 -2.90 8.28 -12.44
N LEU A 59 -4.07 7.64 -12.30
CA LEU A 59 -5.32 8.34 -12.02
C LEU A 59 -5.28 9.06 -10.66
N ASN A 60 -4.75 8.39 -9.63
CA ASN A 60 -4.60 8.97 -8.30
C ASN A 60 -3.63 10.15 -8.29
N LEU A 61 -2.48 10.05 -8.97
CA LEU A 61 -1.52 11.17 -9.10
C LEU A 61 -2.19 12.39 -9.75
N LYS A 62 -2.99 12.19 -10.80
CA LYS A 62 -3.76 13.26 -11.44
C LYS A 62 -4.80 13.87 -10.50
N LYS A 63 -5.51 13.03 -9.73
CA LYS A 63 -6.48 13.48 -8.71
C LYS A 63 -5.80 14.32 -7.62
N ILE A 64 -4.68 13.85 -7.08
CA ILE A 64 -3.92 14.55 -6.03
C ILE A 64 -3.46 15.93 -6.53
N ARG A 65 -2.94 16.00 -7.76
CA ARG A 65 -2.55 17.27 -8.38
C ARG A 65 -3.73 18.25 -8.49
N LEU A 66 -4.88 17.76 -8.96
CA LEU A 66 -6.09 18.58 -9.09
C LEU A 66 -6.54 19.11 -7.73
N GLU A 67 -6.63 18.23 -6.74
CA GLU A 67 -7.04 18.58 -5.37
C GLU A 67 -6.09 19.60 -4.74
N SER A 68 -4.79 19.40 -4.91
CA SER A 68 -3.76 20.29 -4.42
C SER A 68 -3.88 21.69 -5.02
N ALA A 69 -4.12 21.78 -6.34
CA ALA A 69 -4.30 23.04 -7.05
C ALA A 69 -5.62 23.76 -6.72
N ASP A 70 -6.71 23.01 -6.58
CA ASP A 70 -8.06 23.57 -6.38
C ASP A 70 -8.25 24.06 -4.93
N GLN A 71 -7.73 23.31 -3.96
CA GLN A 71 -7.93 23.60 -2.54
C GLN A 71 -6.74 24.29 -1.86
N GLY A 72 -5.64 24.54 -2.59
CA GLY A 72 -4.45 25.16 -1.99
C GLY A 72 -3.68 24.24 -1.04
N ARG A 73 -3.93 22.93 -1.09
CA ARG A 73 -3.42 21.95 -0.12
C ARG A 73 -2.04 21.46 -0.52
N ILE A 74 -1.12 21.39 0.44
CA ILE A 74 0.18 20.74 0.24
C ILE A 74 -0.01 19.25 0.52
N LEU A 75 0.03 18.45 -0.54
CA LEU A 75 -0.20 17.01 -0.49
C LEU A 75 1.10 16.25 -0.75
N GLY A 76 1.20 15.03 -0.23
CA GLY A 76 2.33 14.16 -0.44
C GLY A 76 1.92 12.71 -0.56
N LEU A 77 2.77 11.91 -1.21
CA LEU A 77 2.62 10.48 -1.31
C LEU A 77 3.65 9.79 -0.42
N LEU A 78 3.15 9.02 0.56
CA LEU A 78 3.98 8.16 1.40
C LEU A 78 3.88 6.73 0.88
N ILE A 79 5.03 6.11 0.60
CA ILE A 79 5.14 4.72 0.18
C ILE A 79 5.73 3.90 1.32
N GLN A 80 5.03 2.82 1.62
CA GLN A 80 5.45 1.83 2.60
C GLN A 80 5.85 0.58 1.83
N PRO A 81 7.12 0.16 1.91
CA PRO A 81 7.57 -1.05 1.25
C PRO A 81 6.86 -2.28 1.85
N ALA A 82 6.85 -3.37 1.09
CA ALA A 82 6.32 -4.63 1.58
C ALA A 82 7.13 -5.11 2.80
N THR A 83 6.42 -5.71 3.75
CA THR A 83 6.99 -6.40 4.90
C THR A 83 6.56 -7.85 4.88
N ASP A 84 7.12 -8.69 5.75
CA ASP A 84 6.76 -10.12 5.83
C ASP A 84 5.26 -10.36 6.14
N ILE A 85 4.56 -9.35 6.68
CA ILE A 85 3.17 -9.44 7.13
C ILE A 85 2.20 -8.52 6.37
N ALA A 86 2.70 -7.68 5.44
CA ALA A 86 1.87 -6.73 4.72
C ALA A 86 2.43 -6.39 3.33
N PRO A 87 1.59 -6.32 2.28
CA PRO A 87 2.03 -5.88 0.96
C PRO A 87 2.47 -4.41 0.98
N ALA A 88 3.25 -4.02 -0.03
CA ALA A 88 3.60 -2.62 -0.22
C ALA A 88 2.32 -1.79 -0.43
N LYS A 89 2.30 -0.56 0.07
CA LYS A 89 1.16 0.35 -0.08
C LYS A 89 1.61 1.80 -0.22
N TYR A 90 0.71 2.64 -0.71
CA TYR A 90 0.90 4.08 -0.70
C TYR A 90 -0.31 4.79 -0.11
N GLU A 91 -0.04 5.91 0.56
CA GLU A 91 -1.01 6.72 1.27
C GLU A 91 -0.79 8.20 0.94
N VAL A 92 -1.89 8.94 0.83
CA VAL A 92 -1.82 10.39 0.63
C VAL A 92 -1.82 11.07 1.99
N VAL A 93 -0.88 11.99 2.16
CA VAL A 93 -0.75 12.80 3.37
C VAL A 93 -0.85 14.27 3.00
N GLU A 94 -1.30 15.07 3.96
CA GLU A 94 -1.46 16.51 3.85
C GLU A 94 -0.57 17.19 4.88
N TYR A 95 0.13 18.23 4.45
CA TYR A 95 0.92 19.08 5.34
C TYR A 95 0.03 20.18 5.91
N ARG A 96 -0.43 19.97 7.14
CA ARG A 96 -1.36 20.91 7.80
C ARG A 96 -1.01 21.10 9.27
N LEU A 97 -1.58 22.16 9.83
CA LEU A 97 -1.47 22.46 11.24
C LEU A 97 -2.04 21.30 12.09
N GLN A 98 -1.24 20.79 13.03
CA GLN A 98 -1.76 19.92 14.08
C GLN A 98 -2.61 20.75 15.03
N ALA A 99 -3.93 20.54 15.00
CA ALA A 99 -4.79 21.02 16.07
C ALA A 99 -4.40 20.26 17.36
N ASN A 100 -3.95 20.99 18.39
CA ASN A 100 -3.80 20.43 19.74
C ASN A 100 -5.20 20.23 20.31
N PRO A 101 -5.65 18.99 20.58
CA PRO A 101 -6.99 18.75 21.12
C PRO A 101 -7.16 19.18 22.59
N ASP A 102 -6.09 19.64 23.26
CA ASP A 102 -6.04 19.75 24.73
C ASP A 102 -6.23 21.18 25.30
N ASN A 103 -6.68 22.14 24.48
CA ASN A 103 -6.92 23.53 24.92
C ASN A 103 -8.41 23.88 25.06
N SER A 104 -9.25 22.92 25.42
CA SER A 104 -10.61 23.21 25.88
C SER A 104 -10.80 22.72 27.31
N ILE A 105 -10.94 23.70 28.22
CA ILE A 105 -11.36 23.60 29.63
C ILE A 105 -10.22 23.48 30.65
N GLN A 106 -9.66 24.63 31.04
CA GLN A 106 -9.40 24.94 32.45
C GLN A 106 -9.52 26.45 32.67
N ASN A 107 -10.76 26.90 32.91
CA ASN A 107 -11.00 28.13 33.66
C ASN A 107 -10.45 27.94 35.07
N GLN A 108 -9.28 28.52 35.37
CA GLN A 108 -8.93 28.89 36.73
C GLN A 108 -8.34 30.31 36.73
N SER A 109 -9.20 31.24 37.10
CA SER A 109 -8.83 32.49 37.76
C SER A 109 -7.72 32.25 38.78
N ASN A 110 -6.54 32.85 38.59
CA ASN A 110 -5.80 33.57 39.63
C ASN A 110 -4.57 34.29 39.07
N GLN A 111 -4.36 35.48 39.61
CA GLN A 111 -3.42 36.49 39.16
C GLN A 111 -1.96 36.14 39.50
N SER A 112 -1.09 36.53 38.57
CA SER A 112 0.27 37.07 38.75
C SER A 112 1.32 36.23 39.48
N GLN A 113 2.27 35.70 38.70
CA GLN A 113 3.70 35.82 38.99
C GLN A 113 4.48 35.94 37.67
N PHE A 114 5.08 37.11 37.48
CA PHE A 114 5.98 37.42 36.37
C PHE A 114 7.24 36.56 36.48
N ASN A 115 7.43 35.63 35.55
CA ASN A 115 8.73 35.04 35.27
C ASN A 115 9.12 35.39 33.83
N GLN A 116 10.16 36.21 33.70
CA GLN A 116 10.72 36.66 32.43
C GLN A 116 11.68 35.60 31.89
N SER A 117 11.22 34.86 30.89
CA SER A 117 12.05 34.26 29.84
C SER A 117 11.24 34.23 28.54
N GLN A 118 11.38 35.32 27.76
CA GLN A 118 11.62 35.41 26.31
C GLN A 118 11.15 34.27 25.36
N PRO A 119 10.78 34.61 24.10
CA PRO A 119 9.38 34.83 23.68
C PRO A 119 9.01 34.04 22.39
N TYR A 120 7.72 34.08 22.01
CA TYR A 120 7.13 33.57 20.75
C TYR A 120 6.84 32.05 20.62
N ALA A 121 5.53 31.80 20.51
CA ALA A 121 4.84 30.65 19.90
C ALA A 121 4.95 29.30 20.63
N GLN A 122 3.86 28.90 21.29
CA GLN A 122 3.31 27.56 21.03
C GLN A 122 3.23 27.43 19.50
N ARG A 123 4.28 26.88 18.90
CA ARG A 123 4.40 26.79 17.45
C ARG A 123 3.23 25.92 16.99
N ASP A 124 2.40 26.51 16.16
CA ASP A 124 1.54 25.79 15.25
C ASP A 124 2.41 24.79 14.46
N GLN A 125 2.52 23.55 14.98
CA GLN A 125 3.40 22.54 14.40
C GLN A 125 2.69 21.93 13.19
N TYR A 126 3.08 22.40 12.01
CA TYR A 126 2.69 21.78 10.76
C TYR A 126 3.36 20.42 10.63
N ARG A 127 2.57 19.40 10.28
CA ARG A 127 3.04 18.04 10.11
C ARG A 127 2.24 17.31 9.06
N TRP A 128 2.81 16.23 8.56
CA TRP A 128 2.14 15.32 7.63
C TRP A 128 1.07 14.52 8.37
N GLN A 129 -0.17 14.63 7.94
CA GLN A 129 -1.32 13.90 8.47
C GLN A 129 -2.01 13.14 7.31
N LEU A 130 -2.60 11.97 7.56
CA LEU A 130 -3.34 11.26 6.50
C LEU A 130 -4.46 12.14 5.94
N ALA A 131 -4.53 12.22 4.61
CA ALA A 131 -5.57 12.96 3.92
C ALA A 131 -6.85 12.12 3.88
N ALA A 132 -7.91 12.61 4.54
CA ALA A 132 -9.16 11.85 4.71
C ALA A 132 -9.91 11.56 3.39
N ASP A 133 -9.62 12.35 2.34
CA ASP A 133 -10.31 12.30 1.03
C ASP A 133 -9.69 11.26 0.07
N PHE A 134 -8.69 10.51 0.57
CA PHE A 134 -7.92 9.55 -0.20
C PHE A 134 -7.79 8.22 0.54
N ASP A 135 -8.20 7.14 -0.14
CA ASP A 135 -8.04 5.80 0.38
C ASP A 135 -6.58 5.33 0.24
N SER A 136 -6.10 4.60 1.25
CA SER A 136 -4.84 3.86 1.16
C SER A 136 -4.92 2.81 0.04
N GLN A 137 -3.90 2.75 -0.80
CA GLN A 137 -3.86 1.81 -1.93
C GLN A 137 -2.77 0.76 -1.70
N THR A 138 -3.16 -0.51 -1.75
CA THR A 138 -2.22 -1.63 -1.68
C THR A 138 -1.73 -1.99 -3.08
N LEU A 139 -0.44 -2.30 -3.17
CA LEU A 139 0.16 -2.84 -4.39
C LEU A 139 -0.03 -4.37 -4.40
N PRO A 140 -0.11 -5.00 -5.59
CA PRO A 140 -0.18 -6.45 -5.70
C PRO A 140 1.00 -7.15 -5.02
N GLU A 141 0.83 -8.42 -4.65
CA GLU A 141 1.90 -9.20 -4.03
C GLU A 141 3.15 -9.27 -4.90
N GLN A 142 4.32 -9.29 -4.24
CA GLN A 142 5.64 -9.31 -4.88
C GLN A 142 5.92 -8.13 -5.82
N SER A 143 5.10 -7.08 -5.76
CA SER A 143 5.36 -5.84 -6.48
C SER A 143 5.99 -4.79 -5.57
N SER A 144 6.78 -3.92 -6.19
CA SER A 144 7.40 -2.80 -5.51
C SER A 144 7.37 -1.56 -6.38
N LEU A 145 7.51 -0.41 -5.73
CA LEU A 145 7.50 0.90 -6.38
C LEU A 145 8.81 1.60 -6.06
N GLN A 146 9.52 2.00 -7.11
CA GLN A 146 10.75 2.77 -7.02
C GLN A 146 10.49 4.20 -7.44
N ILE A 147 10.90 5.15 -6.61
CA ILE A 147 10.86 6.58 -6.93
C ILE A 147 12.27 7.11 -7.02
N GLN A 148 12.54 7.82 -8.11
CA GLN A 148 13.77 8.56 -8.32
C GLN A 148 13.44 10.05 -8.47
N SER A 149 14.05 10.90 -7.64
CA SER A 149 13.95 12.34 -7.84
C SER A 149 14.70 12.74 -9.11
N LEU A 150 14.05 13.55 -9.96
CA LEU A 150 14.67 14.16 -11.13
C LEU A 150 15.26 15.54 -10.80
N ASP A 151 14.84 16.14 -9.68
CA ASP A 151 15.35 17.41 -9.19
C ASP A 151 15.99 17.23 -7.81
N HIS A 152 17.30 17.48 -7.72
CA HIS A 152 18.06 17.37 -6.48
C HIS A 152 18.25 18.71 -5.77
N GLN A 153 17.73 19.81 -6.32
CA GLN A 153 18.10 21.16 -5.89
C GLN A 153 17.12 21.83 -4.91
N LEU A 154 15.92 21.28 -4.67
CA LEU A 154 15.00 21.87 -3.69
C LEU A 154 15.41 21.50 -2.25
N ASN A 155 15.68 22.53 -1.44
CA ASN A 155 15.78 22.37 0.00
C ASN A 155 14.37 22.23 0.59
N LEU A 156 14.02 21.00 0.99
CA LEU A 156 12.73 20.65 1.61
C LEU A 156 12.80 20.56 3.14
N ASP A 157 13.87 21.07 3.76
CA ASP A 157 14.13 20.89 5.19
C ASP A 157 13.01 21.50 6.06
N VAL A 158 12.33 22.54 5.57
CA VAL A 158 11.16 23.15 6.21
C VAL A 158 10.00 22.15 6.39
N LEU A 159 9.86 21.19 5.46
CA LEU A 159 8.80 20.18 5.46
C LEU A 159 9.19 18.90 6.24
N LYS A 160 10.44 18.79 6.71
CA LYS A 160 10.97 17.62 7.46
C LYS A 160 10.73 17.70 8.97
N GLN A 161 9.64 18.33 9.41
CA GLN A 161 9.35 18.46 10.85
C GLN A 161 8.92 17.10 11.44
N ASN A 162 9.90 16.34 11.93
CA ASN A 162 9.81 15.15 12.79
C ASN A 162 9.06 13.91 12.27
N ASP A 163 8.36 13.99 11.13
CA ASP A 163 7.69 12.85 10.48
C ASP A 163 8.42 12.43 9.18
N ALA A 164 8.13 11.21 8.69
CA ALA A 164 8.69 10.71 7.44
C ALA A 164 8.32 11.64 6.27
N LEU A 165 9.31 12.16 5.56
CA LEU A 165 9.09 13.02 4.40
C LEU A 165 8.44 12.18 3.28
N PRO A 166 7.31 12.63 2.70
CA PRO A 166 6.71 11.97 1.55
C PRO A 166 7.70 11.89 0.40
N GLN A 167 7.65 10.80 -0.37
CA GLN A 167 8.55 10.60 -1.50
C GLN A 167 8.15 11.44 -2.72
N ILE A 168 6.89 11.86 -2.78
CA ILE A 168 6.37 12.81 -3.75
C ILE A 168 5.64 13.92 -3.01
N ILE A 169 5.79 15.16 -3.46
CA ILE A 169 5.13 16.33 -2.86
C ILE A 169 4.51 17.16 -3.97
N TRP A 170 3.23 17.52 -3.80
CA TRP A 170 2.53 18.56 -4.54
C TRP A 170 2.38 19.80 -3.66
N LEU A 171 2.71 20.94 -4.23
CA LEU A 171 2.50 22.26 -3.64
C LEU A 171 1.06 22.71 -3.93
N GLY A 172 0.48 23.57 -3.08
CA GLY A 172 -0.91 24.02 -3.19
C GLY A 172 -1.32 24.75 -4.48
N ASN A 173 -0.44 24.89 -5.46
CA ASN A 173 -0.75 25.36 -6.82
C ASN A 173 -0.79 24.22 -7.85
N GLY A 174 -0.64 22.96 -7.42
CA GLY A 174 -0.55 21.77 -8.27
C GLY A 174 0.83 21.50 -8.86
N GLU A 175 1.83 22.34 -8.61
CA GLU A 175 3.22 22.02 -8.93
C GLU A 175 3.70 20.84 -8.08
N ALA A 176 4.61 20.06 -8.63
CA ALA A 176 5.15 18.89 -7.94
C ALA A 176 6.66 18.84 -8.04
N LEU A 177 7.27 18.13 -7.10
CA LEU A 177 8.66 17.75 -7.23
C LEU A 177 8.81 16.76 -8.39
N PRO A 178 9.69 17.03 -9.38
CA PRO A 178 9.86 16.14 -10.50
C PRO A 178 10.39 14.77 -10.06
N VAL A 179 9.68 13.70 -10.42
CA VAL A 179 10.06 12.32 -10.08
C VAL A 179 9.81 11.36 -11.24
N ARG A 180 10.62 10.30 -11.31
CA ARG A 180 10.38 9.12 -12.13
C ARG A 180 9.95 7.97 -11.23
N ILE A 181 8.84 7.34 -11.56
CA ILE A 181 8.22 6.26 -10.78
C ILE A 181 8.22 5.00 -11.64
N GLN A 182 8.79 3.91 -11.14
CA GLN A 182 8.82 2.61 -11.83
C GLN A 182 8.19 1.53 -10.94
N LEU A 183 7.28 0.75 -11.52
CA LEU A 183 6.74 -0.43 -10.87
C LEU A 183 7.55 -1.67 -11.27
N TYR A 184 7.70 -2.58 -10.31
CA TYR A 184 8.36 -3.87 -10.49
C TYR A 184 7.46 -4.98 -10.00
N LEU A 185 7.56 -6.15 -10.64
CA LEU A 185 7.02 -7.43 -10.16
C LEU A 185 8.18 -8.42 -10.14
N GLN A 186 8.50 -8.98 -8.98
CA GLN A 186 9.61 -9.93 -8.84
C GLN A 186 10.93 -9.42 -9.45
N GLN A 187 11.24 -8.13 -9.20
CA GLN A 187 12.44 -7.42 -9.72
C GLN A 187 12.44 -7.15 -11.24
N GLN A 188 11.40 -7.55 -11.97
CA GLN A 188 11.23 -7.20 -13.37
C GLN A 188 10.37 -5.94 -13.51
N GLN A 189 10.79 -5.00 -14.37
CA GLN A 189 10.04 -3.78 -14.66
C GLN A 189 8.69 -4.12 -15.29
N VAL A 190 7.64 -3.44 -14.83
CA VAL A 190 6.28 -3.60 -15.34
C VAL A 190 5.81 -2.27 -15.92
N GLY A 191 5.72 -2.22 -17.25
CA GLY A 191 5.29 -1.04 -17.98
C GLY A 191 6.33 0.08 -17.95
N ASP A 192 6.00 1.17 -18.64
CA ASP A 192 6.86 2.34 -18.70
C ASP A 192 6.84 3.10 -17.38
N ALA A 193 7.95 3.79 -17.12
CA ALA A 193 7.98 4.67 -15.97
C ALA A 193 6.99 5.82 -16.14
N ILE A 194 6.38 6.16 -15.02
CA ILE A 194 5.53 7.33 -14.90
C ILE A 194 6.45 8.49 -14.53
N VAL A 195 6.37 9.56 -15.31
CA VAL A 195 7.11 10.79 -15.06
C VAL A 195 6.14 11.86 -14.56
N LEU A 196 6.43 12.37 -13.37
CA LEU A 196 5.80 13.56 -12.82
C LEU A 196 6.75 14.73 -13.04
N ASN A 197 6.30 15.75 -13.77
CA ASN A 197 7.12 16.94 -14.02
C ASN A 197 6.84 18.05 -13.00
N ARG A 198 7.55 19.18 -13.14
CA ARG A 198 7.44 20.31 -12.21
C ARG A 198 6.04 20.94 -12.17
N LEU A 199 5.29 20.86 -13.26
CA LEU A 199 3.91 21.36 -13.35
C LEU A 199 2.90 20.39 -12.72
N GLY A 200 3.37 19.30 -12.12
CA GLY A 200 2.56 18.21 -11.60
C GLY A 200 1.87 17.39 -12.68
N ALA A 201 2.24 17.56 -13.96
CA ALA A 201 1.69 16.76 -15.04
C ALA A 201 2.29 15.35 -15.01
N VAL A 202 1.44 14.36 -15.26
CA VAL A 202 1.77 12.93 -15.24
C VAL A 202 1.79 12.44 -16.69
N SER A 203 2.94 11.93 -17.14
CA SER A 203 3.14 11.38 -18.49
C SER A 203 3.89 10.06 -18.40
N ASP A 204 3.79 9.23 -19.43
CA ASP A 204 4.64 8.04 -19.54
C ASP A 204 5.98 8.44 -20.16
N GLU A 205 7.06 7.73 -19.79
CA GLU A 205 8.41 8.04 -20.28
C GLU A 205 8.53 7.97 -21.81
N GLN A 206 7.65 7.22 -22.48
CA GLN A 206 7.60 7.15 -23.95
C GLN A 206 7.00 8.40 -24.62
N ASP A 207 6.30 9.25 -23.87
CA ASP A 207 5.61 10.44 -24.38
C ASP A 207 6.45 11.73 -24.28
N LEU A 208 7.70 11.63 -23.79
CA LEU A 208 8.63 12.74 -23.53
C LEU A 208 9.67 12.90 -24.65
#